data_AF-A0A536G5U5-F1
#
_entry.id   AF-A0A536G5U5-F1
#
_cell.length_a   1.000
_cell.length_b   1.000
_cell.length_c   1.000
_cell.angle_alpha   90.00
_cell.angle_beta   90.00
_cell.angle_gamma   90.00
#
_symmetry.space_group_name_H-M   'P 1'
#
loop_
_entity.id
_entity.type
_entity.pdbx_description
1 polymer ?
#
loop_
_entity_poly.entity_id
_entity_poly.type
_entity_poly.pdbx_seq_one_letter_code
_entity_poly.pdbx_strand_id
1 'polypeptide(L)'
;MLRLPWDYLFTRFSVHTFPDLYTPLWVASLVLLVVLIVLYNSRTRALHRHAPYLDLWEWLLWTGISLFGLLLVAAVFNFYLIVLLVILVTGLGVMLWVRFIRFPPMFEVYEQKMAKQRYFTRSKFAHPESTIRPKGGRTGPARAGLQRARANRSRRRR
;
A
#
# COMPACT_ATOMS: atom_id res chain seq x y z
N MET A 1 -1.72 -20.77 -48.69
CA MET A 1 -0.40 -20.24 -48.30
C MET A 1 -0.35 -20.19 -46.78
N LEU A 2 0.53 -20.96 -46.13
CA LEU A 2 0.75 -20.85 -44.69
C LEU A 2 1.39 -19.49 -44.40
N ARG A 3 0.75 -18.67 -43.57
CA ARG A 3 1.38 -17.48 -42.98
C ARG A 3 2.30 -17.91 -41.86
N LEU A 4 3.44 -17.26 -41.75
CA LEU A 4 4.35 -17.51 -40.63
C LEU A 4 3.74 -16.91 -39.35
N PRO A 5 4.06 -17.46 -38.16
CA PRO A 5 3.51 -16.98 -36.89
C PRO A 5 3.75 -15.48 -36.64
N TRP A 6 4.89 -14.96 -37.11
CA TRP A 6 5.29 -13.55 -36.94
C TRP A 6 4.46 -12.58 -37.79
N ASP A 7 3.89 -13.03 -38.91
CA ASP A 7 3.05 -12.18 -39.76
C ASP A 7 1.76 -11.75 -39.03
N TYR A 8 1.30 -12.56 -38.08
CA TYR A 8 0.14 -12.25 -37.25
C TYR A 8 0.40 -11.08 -36.28
N LEU A 9 1.66 -10.83 -35.88
CA LEU A 9 2.02 -9.73 -34.98
C LEU A 9 1.66 -8.35 -35.57
N PHE A 10 1.78 -8.22 -36.89
CA PHE A 10 1.49 -7.01 -37.64
C PHE A 10 0.11 -7.03 -38.30
N THR A 11 -0.75 -7.98 -37.90
CA THR A 11 -2.15 -8.02 -38.34
C THR A 11 -3.02 -7.22 -37.35
N ARG A 12 -4.00 -6.49 -37.86
CA ARG A 12 -4.97 -5.77 -37.04
C ARG A 12 -5.78 -6.75 -36.20
N PHE A 13 -5.94 -6.46 -34.92
CA PHE A 13 -6.70 -7.28 -33.99
C PHE A 13 -8.18 -6.96 -34.11
N SER A 14 -8.96 -7.83 -34.75
CA SER A 14 -10.40 -7.65 -35.00
C SER A 14 -11.13 -8.99 -35.00
N VAL A 15 -12.46 -8.95 -34.96
CA VAL A 15 -13.32 -10.14 -35.07
C VAL A 15 -13.06 -10.94 -36.35
N HIS A 16 -12.73 -10.27 -37.46
CA HIS A 16 -12.53 -10.94 -38.76
C HIS A 16 -11.18 -11.66 -38.87
N THR A 17 -10.16 -11.14 -38.18
CA THR A 17 -8.78 -11.68 -38.24
C THR A 17 -8.53 -12.69 -37.13
N PHE A 18 -9.13 -12.48 -35.95
CA PHE A 18 -8.98 -13.33 -34.77
C PHE A 18 -10.33 -13.53 -34.06
N PRO A 19 -11.30 -14.23 -34.67
CA PRO A 19 -12.64 -14.40 -34.10
C PRO A 19 -12.63 -15.06 -32.72
N ASP A 20 -11.75 -16.05 -32.54
CA ASP A 20 -11.66 -16.83 -31.30
C ASP A 20 -10.97 -16.08 -30.15
N LEU A 21 -10.17 -15.06 -30.46
CA LEU A 21 -9.42 -14.30 -29.45
C LEU A 21 -10.04 -12.94 -29.16
N TYR A 22 -10.63 -12.30 -30.17
CA TYR A 22 -11.16 -10.94 -30.03
C TYR A 22 -12.23 -10.87 -28.95
N THR A 23 -13.27 -11.70 -29.08
CA THR A 23 -14.42 -11.66 -28.16
C THR A 23 -14.03 -12.01 -26.72
N PRO A 24 -13.29 -13.11 -26.47
CA PRO A 24 -12.86 -13.40 -25.10
C PRO A 24 -11.93 -12.35 -24.52
N LEU A 25 -11.05 -11.73 -25.32
CA LEU A 25 -10.08 -10.77 -24.81
C LEU A 25 -10.72 -9.50 -24.25
N TRP A 26 -11.61 -8.85 -25.01
CA TRP A 26 -12.24 -7.61 -24.54
C TRP A 26 -13.22 -7.91 -23.39
N VAL A 27 -13.96 -9.03 -23.47
CA VAL A 27 -14.87 -9.45 -22.38
C VAL A 27 -14.09 -9.74 -21.11
N ALA A 28 -13.01 -10.52 -21.20
CA ALA A 28 -12.17 -10.84 -20.04
C ALA A 28 -11.54 -9.59 -19.46
N SER A 29 -11.07 -8.65 -20.29
CA SER A 29 -10.51 -7.37 -19.82
C SER A 29 -11.54 -6.56 -19.03
N LEU A 30 -12.78 -6.50 -19.51
CA LEU A 30 -13.87 -5.81 -18.83
C LEU A 30 -14.26 -6.51 -17.52
N VAL A 31 -14.42 -7.83 -17.54
CA VAL A 31 -14.75 -8.62 -16.35
C VAL A 31 -13.66 -8.50 -15.29
N LEU A 32 -12.38 -8.65 -15.67
CA LEU A 32 -11.25 -8.53 -14.76
C LEU A 32 -11.13 -7.12 -14.18
N LEU A 33 -11.42 -6.08 -14.96
CA LEU A 33 -11.48 -4.70 -14.47
C LEU A 33 -12.56 -4.53 -13.40
N VAL A 34 -13.78 -5.05 -13.64
CA VAL A 34 -14.88 -5.00 -12.66
C VAL A 34 -14.50 -5.77 -11.40
N VAL A 35 -13.98 -6.99 -11.54
CA VAL A 35 -13.53 -7.82 -10.42
C VAL A 35 -12.46 -7.09 -9.61
N LEU A 36 -11.51 -6.43 -10.25
CA LEU A 36 -10.46 -5.66 -9.58
C LEU A 36 -11.04 -4.50 -8.76
N ILE A 37 -12.00 -3.75 -9.31
CA ILE A 37 -12.68 -2.66 -8.60
C ILE A 37 -13.43 -3.19 -7.37
N VAL A 38 -14.16 -4.30 -7.52
CA VAL A 38 -14.89 -4.94 -6.42
C VAL A 38 -13.92 -5.45 -5.34
N LEU A 39 -12.82 -6.11 -5.75
CA LEU A 39 -11.79 -6.58 -4.84
C LEU A 39 -11.16 -5.43 -4.08
N TYR A 40 -10.80 -4.34 -4.76
CA TYR A 40 -10.28 -3.14 -4.10
C TYR A 40 -11.25 -2.62 -3.03
N ASN A 41 -12.53 -2.43 -3.36
CA ASN A 41 -13.53 -1.91 -2.41
C ASN A 41 -13.73 -2.86 -1.21
N SER A 42 -13.75 -4.17 -1.44
CA SER A 42 -13.86 -5.15 -0.36
C SER A 42 -12.64 -5.14 0.57
N ARG A 43 -11.43 -4.98 0.00
CA ARG A 43 -10.16 -5.03 0.73
C ARG A 43 -9.86 -3.74 1.46
N THR A 44 -10.21 -2.59 0.90
CA THR A 44 -10.08 -1.30 1.59
C THR A 44 -10.97 -1.25 2.82
N ARG A 45 -12.20 -1.80 2.76
CA ARG A 45 -13.06 -1.95 3.94
C ARG A 45 -12.47 -2.89 5.00
N ALA A 46 -11.87 -4.01 4.59
CA ALA A 46 -11.33 -4.98 5.54
C ALA A 46 -10.01 -4.52 6.19
N LEU A 47 -9.12 -3.88 5.44
CA LEU A 47 -7.75 -3.54 5.86
C LEU A 47 -7.56 -2.05 6.16
N HIS A 48 -8.64 -1.30 6.42
CA HIS A 48 -8.60 0.14 6.66
C HIS A 48 -7.64 0.57 7.79
N ARG A 49 -7.30 -0.34 8.73
CA ARG A 49 -6.39 -0.07 9.86
C ARG A 49 -4.90 -0.21 9.49
N HIS A 50 -4.58 -0.79 8.34
CA HIS A 50 -3.21 -1.11 7.95
C HIS A 50 -2.81 -0.36 6.67
N ALA A 51 -2.31 0.87 6.84
CA ALA A 51 -1.98 1.77 5.75
C ALA A 51 -1.11 1.18 4.62
N PRO A 52 -0.07 0.36 4.88
CA PRO A 52 0.75 -0.18 3.78
C PRO A 52 0.03 -1.19 2.89
N TYR A 53 -0.96 -1.90 3.43
CA TYR A 53 -1.75 -2.81 2.61
C TYR A 53 -2.75 -2.07 1.74
N LEU A 54 -3.28 -0.93 2.22
CA LEU A 54 -4.13 -0.06 1.40
C LEU A 54 -3.36 0.48 0.20
N ASP A 55 -2.12 0.95 0.42
CA ASP A 55 -1.24 1.45 -0.64
C ASP A 55 -0.94 0.36 -1.69
N LEU A 56 -0.68 -0.89 -1.26
CA LEU A 56 -0.52 -2.01 -2.19
C LEU A 56 -1.76 -2.23 -3.06
N TRP A 57 -2.96 -2.23 -2.45
CA TRP A 57 -4.21 -2.43 -3.18
C TRP A 57 -4.52 -1.26 -4.12
N GLU A 58 -4.16 -0.04 -3.74
CA GLU A 58 -4.28 1.15 -4.58
C GLU A 58 -3.37 1.07 -5.80
N TRP A 59 -2.11 0.68 -5.62
CA TRP A 59 -1.19 0.44 -6.74
C TRP A 59 -1.67 -0.68 -7.66
N LEU A 60 -2.22 -1.77 -7.11
CA LEU A 60 -2.81 -2.86 -7.90
C LEU A 60 -4.02 -2.39 -8.72
N LEU A 61 -4.86 -1.53 -8.11
CA LEU A 61 -6.00 -0.93 -8.79
C LEU A 61 -5.55 -0.03 -9.94
N TRP A 62 -4.62 0.90 -9.70
CA TRP A 62 -4.15 1.83 -10.73
C TRP A 62 -3.47 1.13 -11.90
N THR A 63 -2.62 0.14 -11.61
CA THR A 63 -1.95 -0.66 -12.63
C THR A 63 -2.95 -1.50 -13.42
N GLY A 64 -3.98 -2.05 -12.76
CA GLY A 64 -5.00 -2.85 -13.45
C GLY A 64 -5.98 -2.02 -14.26
N ILE A 65 -6.41 -0.86 -13.76
CA ILE A 65 -7.18 0.12 -14.55
C ILE A 65 -6.39 0.51 -15.80
N SER A 66 -5.10 0.77 -15.66
CA SER A 66 -4.24 1.12 -16.80
C SER A 66 -4.12 -0.05 -17.79
N LEU A 67 -3.81 -1.26 -17.33
CA LEU A 67 -3.65 -2.44 -18.18
C LEU A 67 -4.96 -2.79 -18.91
N PHE A 68 -6.05 -3.00 -18.18
CA PHE A 68 -7.32 -3.42 -18.77
C PHE A 68 -7.97 -2.29 -19.57
N GLY A 69 -7.83 -1.04 -19.13
CA GLY A 69 -8.28 0.14 -19.88
C GLY A 69 -7.55 0.28 -21.22
N LEU A 70 -6.22 0.15 -21.23
CA LEU A 70 -5.44 0.17 -22.47
C LEU A 70 -5.77 -1.02 -23.39
N LEU A 71 -6.00 -2.22 -22.84
CA LEU A 71 -6.43 -3.38 -23.64
C LEU A 71 -7.80 -3.15 -24.29
N LEU A 72 -8.76 -2.58 -23.57
CA LEU A 72 -10.07 -2.23 -24.12
C LEU A 72 -9.97 -1.18 -25.22
N VAL A 73 -9.18 -0.12 -25.01
CA VAL A 73 -8.91 0.89 -26.05
C VAL A 73 -8.27 0.22 -27.27
N ALA A 74 -7.22 -0.58 -27.09
CA ALA A 74 -6.54 -1.26 -28.18
C ALA A 74 -7.48 -2.21 -28.96
N ALA A 75 -8.39 -2.90 -28.28
CA ALA A 75 -9.38 -3.78 -28.89
C ALA A 75 -10.46 -3.00 -29.67
N VAL A 76 -10.96 -1.88 -29.14
CA VAL A 76 -11.98 -1.04 -29.79
C VAL A 76 -11.43 -0.37 -31.05
N PHE A 77 -10.19 0.13 -31.00
CA PHE A 77 -9.54 0.77 -32.16
C PHE A 77 -8.89 -0.23 -33.13
N ASN A 78 -9.01 -1.54 -32.87
CA ASN A 78 -8.45 -2.62 -33.69
C ASN A 78 -6.94 -2.43 -33.98
N PHE A 79 -6.16 -2.11 -32.95
CA PHE A 79 -4.70 -1.99 -33.06
C PHE A 79 -4.04 -3.30 -33.50
N TYR A 80 -2.78 -3.22 -33.93
CA TYR A 80 -1.99 -4.39 -34.29
C TYR A 80 -1.78 -5.33 -33.09
N LEU A 81 -1.77 -6.64 -33.34
CA LEU A 81 -1.59 -7.66 -32.29
C LEU A 81 -0.35 -7.40 -31.42
N ILE A 82 0.75 -6.96 -32.02
CA ILE A 82 1.99 -6.61 -31.31
C ILE A 82 1.77 -5.55 -30.24
N VAL A 83 0.91 -4.55 -30.48
CA VAL A 83 0.61 -3.49 -29.52
C VAL A 83 -0.13 -4.07 -28.32
N LEU A 84 -1.10 -4.96 -28.54
CA LEU A 84 -1.79 -5.65 -27.45
C LEU A 84 -0.82 -6.50 -26.63
N LEU A 85 0.10 -7.22 -27.27
CA LEU A 85 1.11 -8.02 -26.57
C LEU A 85 2.05 -7.17 -25.74
N VAL A 86 2.51 -6.02 -26.26
CA VAL A 86 3.34 -5.09 -25.50
C VAL A 86 2.59 -4.57 -24.28
N ILE A 87 1.33 -4.14 -24.43
CA ILE A 87 0.49 -3.69 -23.30
C ILE A 87 0.33 -4.81 -22.27
N LEU A 88 0.03 -6.02 -22.71
CA LEU A 88 -0.22 -7.17 -21.85
C LEU A 88 1.04 -7.58 -21.06
N VAL A 89 2.18 -7.71 -21.73
CA VAL A 89 3.45 -8.08 -21.11
C VAL A 89 3.93 -6.99 -20.15
N THR A 90 3.87 -5.72 -20.56
CA THR A 90 4.30 -4.60 -19.71
C THR A 90 3.38 -4.44 -18.50
N GLY A 91 2.06 -4.46 -18.68
CA GLY A 91 1.12 -4.29 -17.57
C GLY A 91 1.17 -5.46 -16.58
N LEU A 92 1.26 -6.71 -17.05
CA LEU A 92 1.46 -7.87 -16.16
C LEU A 92 2.82 -7.80 -15.45
N GLY A 93 3.88 -7.40 -16.17
CA GLY A 93 5.21 -7.21 -15.60
C GLY A 93 5.21 -6.18 -14.47
N VAL A 94 4.54 -5.04 -14.68
CA VAL A 94 4.38 -4.00 -13.65
C VAL A 94 3.57 -4.52 -12.47
N MET A 95 2.46 -5.24 -12.70
CA MET A 95 1.67 -5.83 -11.61
C MET A 95 2.49 -6.80 -10.75
N LEU A 96 3.25 -7.69 -11.38
CA LEU A 96 4.12 -8.65 -10.69
C LEU A 96 5.24 -7.92 -9.93
N TRP A 97 5.86 -6.92 -10.56
CA TRP A 97 6.91 -6.11 -9.93
C TRP A 97 6.39 -5.35 -8.71
N VAL A 98 5.23 -4.70 -8.83
CA VAL A 98 4.57 -4.03 -7.71
C VAL A 98 4.33 -5.03 -6.58
N ARG A 99 3.71 -6.18 -6.89
CA ARG A 99 3.32 -7.16 -5.88
C ARG A 99 4.51 -7.81 -5.18
N PHE A 100 5.56 -8.18 -5.91
CA PHE A 100 6.62 -9.07 -5.41
C PHE A 100 7.98 -8.40 -5.20
N ILE A 101 8.21 -7.19 -5.71
CA ILE A 101 9.50 -6.51 -5.56
C ILE A 101 9.32 -5.19 -4.80
N ARG A 102 8.30 -4.39 -5.14
CA ARG A 102 8.11 -3.06 -4.53
C ARG A 102 7.60 -3.10 -3.09
N PHE A 103 6.59 -3.92 -2.81
CA PHE A 103 5.91 -3.93 -1.52
C PHE A 103 6.47 -4.85 -0.41
N PRO A 104 7.17 -5.98 -0.67
CA PRO A 104 7.80 -6.77 0.38
C PRO A 104 8.63 -5.95 1.38
N PRO A 105 9.54 -5.04 0.96
CA PRO A 105 10.34 -4.28 1.92
C PRO A 105 9.50 -3.33 2.79
N MET A 106 8.34 -2.87 2.30
CA MET A 106 7.46 -1.99 3.07
C MET A 106 6.69 -2.74 4.16
N PHE A 107 6.39 -4.03 3.95
CA PHE A 107 5.74 -4.86 4.96
C PHE A 107 6.68 -5.15 6.14
N GLU A 108 7.95 -5.47 5.88
CA GLU A 108 8.93 -5.75 6.93
C GLU A 108 9.10 -4.58 7.90
N VAL A 109 9.24 -3.37 7.36
CA VAL A 109 9.35 -2.13 8.16
C VAL A 109 8.07 -1.90 8.98
N TYR A 110 6.90 -2.19 8.42
CA TYR A 110 5.63 -2.03 9.10
C TYR A 110 5.44 -3.04 10.24
N GLU A 111 5.80 -4.30 10.03
CA GLU A 111 5.74 -5.34 11.06
C GLU A 111 6.69 -5.03 12.22
N GLN A 112 7.90 -4.53 11.94
CA GLN A 112 8.84 -4.08 12.98
C GLN A 112 8.27 -2.93 13.82
N LYS A 113 7.56 -1.98 13.19
CA LYS A 113 6.87 -0.89 13.91
C LYS A 113 5.73 -1.41 14.76
N MET A 114 4.92 -2.34 14.24
CA MET A 114 3.82 -2.98 14.98
C MET A 114 4.35 -3.81 16.16
N ALA A 115 5.44 -4.56 15.99
CA ALA A 115 6.08 -5.30 17.06
C ALA A 115 6.52 -4.37 18.19
N LYS A 116 7.25 -3.29 17.87
CA LYS A 116 7.65 -2.27 18.85
C LYS A 116 6.44 -1.67 19.58
N GLN A 117 5.37 -1.31 18.86
CA GLN A 117 4.14 -0.79 19.47
C GLN A 117 3.47 -1.80 20.41
N ARG A 118 3.45 -3.11 20.06
CA ARG A 118 2.93 -4.16 20.95
C ARG A 118 3.78 -4.31 22.21
N TYR A 119 5.11 -4.25 22.10
CA TYR A 119 6.01 -4.27 23.26
C TYR A 119 5.76 -3.06 24.18
N PHE A 120 5.69 -1.84 23.63
CA PHE A 120 5.43 -0.63 24.43
C PHE A 120 4.02 -0.61 25.06
N THR A 121 3.03 -1.19 24.37
CA THR A 121 1.67 -1.31 24.92
C THR A 121 1.65 -2.31 26.05
N ARG A 122 2.27 -3.50 25.88
CA ARG A 122 2.38 -4.50 26.96
C ARG A 122 3.16 -3.98 28.16
N SER A 123 4.27 -3.24 27.96
CA SER A 123 5.05 -2.69 29.07
C SER A 123 4.29 -1.62 29.86
N LYS A 124 3.50 -0.77 29.21
CA LYS A 124 2.62 0.21 29.90
C LYS A 124 1.56 -0.46 30.79
N PHE A 125 1.05 -1.64 30.41
CA PHE A 125 0.06 -2.36 31.20
C PHE A 125 0.68 -3.37 32.20
N ALA A 126 1.94 -3.77 32.00
CA ALA A 126 2.66 -4.64 32.93
C ALA A 126 3.13 -3.91 34.20
N HIS A 127 3.28 -2.59 34.13
CA HIS A 127 3.67 -1.74 35.26
C HIS A 127 2.45 -0.95 35.77
N PRO A 128 1.70 -1.46 36.77
CA PRO A 128 0.56 -0.75 37.35
C PRO A 128 0.97 0.61 37.95
N GLU A 129 2.23 0.77 38.36
CA GLU A 129 2.83 2.05 38.76
C GLU A 129 2.82 3.14 37.68
N SER A 130 2.65 2.81 36.38
CA SER A 130 2.64 3.79 35.29
C SER A 130 1.26 4.33 34.91
N THR A 131 0.18 3.68 35.37
CA THR A 131 -1.22 4.13 35.16
C THR A 131 -1.69 5.03 36.30
N ILE A 132 -1.06 4.94 37.47
CA ILE A 132 -1.30 5.86 38.57
C ILE A 132 -0.54 7.15 38.22
N ARG A 133 -1.27 8.15 37.71
CA ARG A 133 -0.80 9.55 37.74
C ARG A 133 -0.33 9.76 39.18
N PRO A 134 0.96 9.98 39.46
CA PRO A 134 1.41 10.18 40.83
C PRO A 134 0.57 11.35 41.32
N LYS A 135 -0.37 11.07 42.24
CA LYS A 135 -1.20 12.07 42.88
C LYS A 135 -0.20 13.04 43.45
N GLY A 136 -0.05 14.20 42.81
CA GLY A 136 1.04 15.13 43.05
C GLY A 136 1.20 15.23 44.55
N GLY A 137 2.23 14.55 45.06
CA GLY A 137 2.51 14.53 46.48
C GLY A 137 2.74 15.98 46.77
N ARG A 138 1.80 16.62 47.48
CA ARG A 138 1.86 18.04 47.83
C ARG A 138 3.27 18.25 48.31
N THR A 139 4.10 18.88 47.49
CA THR A 139 5.40 19.35 47.89
C THR A 139 5.07 20.41 48.91
N GLY A 140 4.97 19.97 50.17
CA GLY A 140 4.70 20.86 51.28
C GLY A 140 5.70 22.00 51.21
N PRO A 141 5.31 23.22 51.55
CA PRO A 141 6.16 24.42 51.43
C PRO A 141 7.47 24.34 52.25
N ALA A 142 7.71 23.27 53.00
CA ALA A 142 8.88 23.02 53.83
C ALA A 142 10.21 22.93 53.05
N ARG A 143 10.23 22.47 51.79
CA ARG A 143 11.51 22.36 51.03
C ARG A 143 11.94 23.64 50.31
N ALA A 144 11.02 24.54 49.98
CA ALA A 144 11.35 25.84 49.37
C ALA A 144 11.97 26.83 50.38
N GLY A 145 11.60 26.73 51.67
CA GLY A 145 12.16 27.57 52.73
C GLY A 145 13.63 27.28 53.06
N LEU A 146 14.04 26.01 53.01
CA LEU A 146 15.41 25.59 53.30
C LEU A 146 16.43 26.06 52.24
N GLN A 147 16.04 26.12 50.96
CA GLN A 147 16.91 26.65 49.91
C GLN A 147 17.08 28.18 50.01
N ARG A 148 16.03 28.93 50.36
CA ARG A 148 16.13 30.39 50.61
C ARG A 148 16.94 30.72 51.87
N ALA A 149 16.82 29.93 52.94
CA ALA A 149 17.60 30.14 54.16
C ALA A 149 19.11 29.91 53.96
N ARG A 150 19.50 28.98 53.08
CA ARG A 150 20.91 28.69 52.76
C ARG A 150 21.54 29.78 51.90
N ALA A 151 20.78 30.39 50.98
CA ALA A 151 21.23 31.48 50.12
C ALA A 151 21.49 32.80 50.88
N ASN A 152 20.77 33.05 51.99
CA ASN A 152 20.93 34.30 52.76
C ASN A 152 22.13 34.28 53.73
N ARG A 153 22.65 33.11 54.11
CA ARG A 153 23.83 33.00 54.99
C ARG A 153 25.16 33.23 54.27
N SER A 154 25.24 33.00 52.96
CA SER A 154 26.47 33.20 52.20
C SER A 154 26.77 34.67 51.89
N ARG A 155 25.77 35.56 52.01
CA ARG A 155 25.90 36.98 51.67
C ARG A 155 26.38 37.87 52.82
N ARG A 156 26.48 37.34 54.05
CA ARG A 156 26.82 38.11 55.27
C ARG A 156 28.29 37.93 55.72
N ARG A 157 29.14 37.34 54.88
CA ARG A 157 30.56 37.08 55.15
C ARG A 157 31.49 37.73 54.10
N ARG A 158 31.10 38.87 53.55
CA ARG A 158 31.99 39.76 52.80
C ARG A 158 31.93 41.15 53.42
#